data_AF-A0A4U5X6Q5-F1
#
_entry.id   AF-A0A4U5X6Q5-F1
#
_cell.length_a   1.000
_cell.length_b   1.000
_cell.length_c   1.000
_cell.angle_alpha   90.00
_cell.angle_beta   90.00
_cell.angle_gamma   90.00
#
_symmetry.space_group_name_H-M   'P 1'
#
loop_
_entity.id
_entity.type
_entity.pdbx_description
1 polymer ?
#
loop_
_entity_poly.entity_id
_entity_poly.type
_entity_poly.pdbx_seq_one_letter_code
_entity_poly.pdbx_strand_id
1 'polypeptide(L)'
;MSETTPDETTTPQQPRPHAAARPVRWAADAVAALREGARLHLDYSARSLWRVDRMIDDIRREGAPPAAMEHVLRGLGAYAGEVIVRETGGEWWTGDGDHWVRTPDGRLWNPIEESQRCFAGHGSLRLLCRDAGGS
;
A
#
# COMPACT_ATOMS: atom_id res chain seq x y z
N MET A 1 -23.05 15.38 50.49
CA MET A 1 -22.89 16.58 49.63
C MET A 1 -21.79 16.23 48.64
N SER A 2 -22.16 15.66 47.49
CA SER A 2 -22.27 16.32 46.17
C SER A 2 -20.89 16.33 45.47
N GLU A 3 -20.67 15.54 44.39
CA GLU A 3 -20.88 15.89 42.95
C GLU A 3 -19.92 17.03 42.52
N THR A 4 -19.09 17.03 41.48
CA THR A 4 -19.04 16.47 40.09
C THR A 4 -17.60 16.84 39.59
N THR A 5 -16.81 16.10 38.79
CA THR A 5 -16.94 15.78 37.35
C THR A 5 -15.69 14.97 36.94
N PRO A 6 -15.79 13.99 36.01
CA PRO A 6 -14.61 13.39 35.38
C PRO A 6 -14.09 14.29 34.26
N ASP A 7 -12.78 14.55 34.29
CA ASP A 7 -12.06 15.27 33.24
C ASP A 7 -11.73 14.33 32.06
N GLU A 8 -11.62 14.95 30.90
CA GLU A 8 -11.80 14.45 29.54
C GLU A 8 -11.01 13.19 29.16
N THR A 9 -11.72 12.23 28.57
CA THR A 9 -11.15 11.13 27.78
C THR A 9 -10.54 11.70 26.50
N THR A 10 -9.27 12.13 26.55
CA THR A 10 -8.43 12.19 25.36
C THR A 10 -7.95 10.77 25.07
N THR A 11 -8.67 10.04 24.22
CA THR A 11 -8.19 8.74 23.71
C THR A 11 -6.90 9.00 22.91
N PRO A 12 -5.73 8.49 23.33
CA PRO A 12 -4.53 8.63 22.52
C PRO A 12 -4.77 7.90 21.20
N GLN A 13 -4.62 8.61 20.09
CA GLN A 13 -4.60 8.05 18.75
C GLN A 13 -3.59 6.89 18.76
N GLN A 14 -4.08 5.65 18.70
CA GLN A 14 -3.24 4.46 18.78
C GLN A 14 -2.12 4.59 17.73
N PRO A 15 -0.84 4.57 18.12
CA PRO A 15 0.25 4.57 17.16
C PRO A 15 0.02 3.37 16.25
N ARG A 16 -0.01 3.60 14.92
CA ARG A 16 -0.18 2.51 13.96
C ARG A 16 0.77 1.36 14.36
N PRO A 17 0.33 0.09 14.25
CA PRO A 17 1.21 -1.05 14.52
C PRO A 17 2.56 -0.83 13.84
N HIS A 18 3.66 -1.09 14.55
CA HIS A 18 5.03 -0.81 14.07
C HIS A 18 5.29 -1.38 12.65
N ALA A 19 4.66 -2.50 12.33
CA ALA A 19 4.65 -3.13 11.01
C ALA A 19 4.17 -2.21 9.86
N ALA A 20 3.21 -1.33 10.13
CA ALA A 20 2.60 -0.41 9.16
C ALA A 20 3.40 0.89 8.95
N ALA A 21 4.27 1.27 9.89
CA ALA A 21 4.88 2.60 9.88
C ALA A 21 5.73 2.87 8.62
N ARG A 22 6.52 1.88 8.17
CA ARG A 22 7.36 2.01 6.97
C ARG A 22 6.54 1.94 5.67
N PRO A 23 5.67 0.93 5.46
CA PRO A 23 4.86 0.86 4.24
C PRO A 23 3.98 2.10 4.04
N VAL A 24 3.32 2.59 5.09
CA VAL A 24 2.47 3.78 4.94
C VAL A 24 3.28 5.00 4.49
N ARG A 25 4.52 5.15 5.00
CA ARG A 25 5.39 6.25 4.57
C ARG A 25 5.77 6.11 3.10
N TRP A 26 6.19 4.93 2.67
CA TRP A 26 6.54 4.68 1.27
C TRP A 26 5.38 4.92 0.32
N ALA A 27 4.15 4.54 0.71
CA ALA A 27 2.95 4.82 -0.05
C ALA A 27 2.72 6.33 -0.18
N ALA A 28 2.82 7.08 0.92
CA ALA A 28 2.65 8.53 0.92
C ALA A 28 3.72 9.24 0.07
N ASP A 29 4.98 8.84 0.19
CA ASP A 29 6.10 9.37 -0.59
C ASP A 29 5.86 9.14 -2.10
N ALA A 30 5.38 7.94 -2.48
CA ALA A 30 5.04 7.62 -3.87
C ALA A 30 3.88 8.49 -4.38
N VAL A 31 2.80 8.65 -3.60
CA VAL A 31 1.67 9.50 -3.98
C VAL A 31 2.11 10.95 -4.21
N ALA A 32 2.98 11.49 -3.35
CA ALA A 32 3.54 12.83 -3.51
C ALA A 32 4.36 12.95 -4.80
N ALA A 33 5.32 12.03 -5.01
CA ALA A 33 6.18 12.04 -6.19
C ALA A 33 5.39 11.94 -7.51
N LEU A 34 4.35 11.08 -7.55
CA LEU A 34 3.52 10.91 -8.74
C LEU A 34 2.63 12.11 -9.03
N ARG A 35 2.14 12.77 -7.97
CA ARG A 35 1.37 14.01 -8.11
C ARG A 35 2.23 15.11 -8.70
N GLU A 36 3.47 15.25 -8.23
CA GLU A 36 4.38 16.31 -8.65
C GLU A 36 4.99 16.04 -10.04
N GLY A 37 5.47 14.81 -10.28
CA GLY A 37 6.18 14.46 -11.51
C GLY A 37 5.29 14.06 -12.68
N ALA A 38 4.22 13.30 -12.42
CA ALA A 38 3.37 12.74 -13.48
C ALA A 38 1.97 13.38 -13.54
N ARG A 39 1.66 14.33 -12.64
CA ARG A 39 0.30 14.86 -12.43
C ARG A 39 -0.74 13.76 -12.24
N LEU A 40 -0.31 12.62 -11.69
CA LEU A 40 -1.15 11.46 -11.46
C LEU A 40 -1.74 11.54 -10.05
N HIS A 41 -3.06 11.61 -9.96
CA HIS A 41 -3.76 11.58 -8.68
C HIS A 41 -4.15 10.14 -8.30
N LEU A 42 -3.64 9.71 -7.16
CA LEU A 42 -3.92 8.43 -6.52
C LEU A 42 -4.70 8.71 -5.22
N ASP A 43 -5.88 8.09 -5.11
CA ASP A 43 -6.90 8.39 -4.10
C ASP A 43 -7.11 7.25 -3.09
N TYR A 44 -6.18 6.29 -3.05
CA TYR A 44 -6.24 5.08 -2.22
C TYR A 44 -7.49 4.20 -2.47
N SER A 45 -8.14 4.32 -3.63
CA SER A 45 -9.23 3.41 -4.03
C SER A 45 -8.72 2.19 -4.81
N ALA A 46 -9.43 1.07 -4.77
CA ALA A 46 -9.16 -0.07 -5.67
C ALA A 46 -9.07 0.34 -7.15
N ARG A 47 -9.89 1.30 -7.58
CA ARG A 47 -9.91 1.79 -8.97
C ARG A 47 -8.60 2.45 -9.39
N SER A 48 -7.93 3.15 -8.47
CA SER A 48 -6.66 3.82 -8.75
C SER A 48 -5.53 2.85 -9.10
N LEU A 49 -5.61 1.57 -8.69
CA LEU A 49 -4.60 0.56 -8.97
C LEU A 49 -4.45 0.27 -10.45
N TRP A 50 -5.51 0.44 -11.25
CA TRP A 50 -5.39 0.36 -12.71
C TRP A 50 -4.42 1.42 -13.28
N ARG A 51 -4.40 2.62 -12.69
CA ARG A 51 -3.46 3.67 -13.12
C ARG A 51 -2.02 3.32 -12.73
N VAL A 52 -1.84 2.67 -11.58
CA VAL A 52 -0.53 2.19 -11.13
C VAL A 52 -0.03 1.06 -12.04
N ASP A 53 -0.86 0.05 -12.33
CA ASP A 53 -0.51 -1.03 -13.25
C ASP A 53 -0.09 -0.50 -14.63
N ARG A 54 -0.86 0.46 -15.17
CA ARG A 54 -0.53 1.11 -16.43
C ARG A 54 0.82 1.83 -16.37
N MET A 55 1.07 2.59 -15.31
CA MET A 55 2.33 3.31 -15.15
C MET A 55 3.52 2.36 -15.08
N ILE A 56 3.41 1.26 -14.33
CA ILE A 56 4.47 0.24 -14.26
C ILE A 56 4.73 -0.35 -15.65
N ASP A 57 3.68 -0.63 -16.43
CA ASP A 57 3.82 -1.12 -17.79
C ASP A 57 4.47 -0.09 -18.72
N ASP A 58 4.12 1.19 -18.61
CA ASP A 58 4.73 2.28 -19.38
C ASP A 58 6.23 2.40 -19.07
N ILE A 59 6.63 2.43 -17.79
CA ILE A 59 8.06 2.45 -17.38
C ILE A 59 8.81 1.21 -17.90
N ARG A 60 8.18 0.03 -17.83
CA ARG A 60 8.76 -1.22 -18.32
C ARG A 60 9.05 -1.16 -19.81
N ARG A 61 8.12 -0.61 -20.61
CA ARG A 61 8.27 -0.44 -22.07
C ARG A 61 9.35 0.58 -22.42
N GLU A 62 9.61 1.56 -21.57
CA GLU A 62 10.71 2.52 -21.71
C GLU A 62 12.09 1.88 -21.42
N GLY A 63 12.14 0.64 -20.91
CA GLY A 63 13.38 -0.11 -20.72
C GLY A 63 14.17 0.30 -19.49
N ALA A 64 13.51 0.84 -18.46
CA ALA A 64 14.16 1.21 -17.21
C ALA A 64 14.87 -0.01 -16.56
N PRO A 65 16.12 0.13 -16.08
CA PRO A 65 16.80 -0.98 -15.39
C PRO A 65 16.07 -1.37 -14.09
N PRO A 66 15.81 -2.66 -13.82
CA PRO A 66 15.10 -3.10 -12.61
C PRO A 66 15.70 -2.58 -11.30
N ALA A 67 17.02 -2.57 -11.19
CA ALA A 67 17.72 -2.08 -10.01
C ALA A 67 17.47 -0.58 -9.73
N ALA A 68 17.32 0.23 -10.77
CA ALA A 68 17.02 1.66 -10.62
C ALA A 68 15.56 1.91 -10.17
N MET A 69 14.68 0.91 -10.34
CA MET A 69 13.25 1.03 -10.08
C MET A 69 12.85 0.49 -8.70
N GLU A 70 13.76 -0.14 -7.95
CA GLU A 70 13.47 -0.78 -6.66
C GLU A 70 12.71 0.13 -5.69
N HIS A 71 13.16 1.39 -5.55
CA HIS A 71 12.55 2.34 -4.62
C HIS A 71 11.15 2.78 -5.05
N VAL A 72 10.95 2.95 -6.37
CA VAL A 72 9.65 3.30 -6.96
C VAL A 72 8.69 2.14 -6.80
N LEU A 73 9.08 0.91 -7.18
CA LEU A 73 8.25 -0.29 -7.06
C LEU A 73 7.90 -0.58 -5.60
N ARG A 74 8.82 -0.34 -4.66
CA ARG A 74 8.52 -0.43 -3.23
C ARG A 74 7.42 0.55 -2.82
N GLY A 75 7.49 1.80 -3.29
CA GLY A 75 6.46 2.80 -3.04
C GLY A 75 5.10 2.44 -3.65
N LEU A 76 5.08 1.98 -4.91
CA LEU A 76 3.87 1.55 -5.61
C LEU A 76 3.23 0.30 -5.00
N GLY A 77 4.04 -0.68 -4.62
CA GLY A 77 3.60 -1.85 -3.88
C GLY A 77 3.07 -1.48 -2.49
N ALA A 78 3.73 -0.59 -1.76
CA ALA A 78 3.22 -0.09 -0.49
C ALA A 78 1.87 0.63 -0.65
N TYR A 79 1.71 1.43 -1.72
CA TYR A 79 0.42 2.03 -2.07
C TYR A 79 -0.66 0.97 -2.32
N ALA A 80 -0.34 -0.10 -3.05
CA ALA A 80 -1.29 -1.19 -3.26
C ALA A 80 -1.67 -1.91 -1.96
N GLY A 81 -0.71 -2.17 -1.07
CA GLY A 81 -1.01 -2.74 0.24
C GLY A 81 -1.89 -1.84 1.09
N GLU A 82 -1.66 -0.53 1.05
CA GLU A 82 -2.53 0.48 1.67
C GLU A 82 -3.97 0.44 1.13
N VAL A 83 -4.15 0.21 -0.17
CA VAL A 83 -5.47 0.01 -0.76
C VAL A 83 -6.08 -1.30 -0.24
N ILE A 84 -5.34 -2.41 -0.24
CA ILE A 84 -5.84 -3.71 0.24
C ILE A 84 -6.29 -3.63 1.70
N VAL A 85 -5.49 -3.01 2.57
CA VAL A 85 -5.84 -2.78 3.99
C VAL A 85 -7.18 -2.04 4.12
N ARG A 86 -7.41 -1.00 3.31
CA ARG A 86 -8.67 -0.23 3.31
C ARG A 86 -9.86 -1.03 2.79
N GLU A 87 -9.67 -1.75 1.69
CA GLU A 87 -10.75 -2.50 1.00
C GLU A 87 -11.17 -3.74 1.80
N THR A 88 -10.24 -4.36 2.53
CA THR A 88 -10.46 -5.65 3.20
C THR A 88 -10.61 -5.54 4.72
N GLY A 89 -10.23 -4.41 5.32
CA GLY A 89 -10.03 -4.31 6.76
C GLY A 89 -8.82 -5.10 7.26
N GLY A 90 -7.90 -5.48 6.37
CA GLY A 90 -6.65 -6.17 6.70
C GLY A 90 -5.65 -5.28 7.44
N GLU A 91 -4.51 -5.87 7.79
CA GLU A 91 -3.46 -5.20 8.54
C GLU A 91 -2.08 -5.45 7.93
N TRP A 92 -1.17 -4.49 8.10
CA TRP A 92 0.24 -4.73 7.76
C TRP A 92 0.88 -5.68 8.76
N TRP A 93 1.61 -6.65 8.23
CA TRP A 93 2.40 -7.61 8.95
C TRP A 93 3.87 -7.51 8.50
N THR A 94 4.80 -7.70 9.42
CA THR A 94 6.24 -7.74 9.13
C THR A 94 6.84 -9.02 9.66
N GLY A 95 7.58 -9.73 8.81
CA GLY A 95 8.32 -10.94 9.14
C GLY A 95 9.48 -11.10 8.16
N ASP A 96 10.63 -11.56 8.67
CA ASP A 96 11.84 -11.84 7.87
C ASP A 96 12.35 -10.68 6.98
N GLY A 97 12.06 -9.43 7.37
CA GLY A 97 12.46 -8.23 6.63
C GLY A 97 11.46 -7.78 5.56
N ASP A 98 10.43 -8.58 5.29
CA ASP A 98 9.38 -8.29 4.33
C ASP A 98 8.15 -7.63 4.95
N HIS A 99 7.34 -7.02 4.08
CA HIS A 99 6.10 -6.33 4.43
C HIS A 99 4.92 -6.98 3.71
N TRP A 100 4.03 -7.60 4.49
CA TRP A 100 2.87 -8.33 4.01
C TRP A 100 1.59 -7.63 4.43
N VAL A 101 0.51 -7.82 3.70
CA VAL A 101 -0.84 -7.50 4.16
C VAL A 101 -1.52 -8.79 4.57
N ARG A 102 -1.99 -8.85 5.82
CA ARG A 102 -2.80 -9.94 6.34
C ARG A 102 -4.27 -9.54 6.24
N THR A 103 -5.04 -10.26 5.44
CA THR A 103 -6.49 -10.06 5.34
C THR A 103 -7.22 -10.74 6.52
N PRO A 104 -8.48 -10.36 6.84
CA PRO A 104 -9.20 -10.92 7.99
C PRO A 104 -9.41 -12.44 7.95
N ASP A 105 -9.43 -13.03 6.75
CA ASP A 105 -9.45 -14.48 6.53
C ASP A 105 -8.10 -15.17 6.84
N GLY A 106 -7.09 -14.40 7.25
CA GLY A 106 -5.77 -14.87 7.66
C GLY A 106 -4.77 -15.04 6.52
N ARG A 107 -5.15 -14.80 5.25
CA ARG A 107 -4.24 -14.90 4.11
C ARG A 107 -3.22 -13.75 4.12
N LEU A 108 -2.02 -14.04 3.64
CA LEU A 108 -0.93 -13.08 3.50
C LEU A 108 -0.71 -12.73 2.03
N TRP A 109 -0.52 -11.44 1.77
CA TRP A 109 -0.32 -10.87 0.44
C TRP A 109 0.95 -10.04 0.42
N ASN A 110 1.78 -10.17 -0.62
CA ASN A 110 3.01 -9.40 -0.77
C ASN A 110 2.86 -8.35 -1.88
N PRO A 111 2.34 -7.15 -1.58
CA PRO A 111 2.11 -6.13 -2.60
C PRO A 111 3.41 -5.50 -3.11
N ILE A 112 4.51 -5.56 -2.34
CA ILE A 112 5.83 -5.09 -2.77
C ILE A 112 6.41 -6.04 -3.83
N GLU A 113 6.41 -7.33 -3.56
CA GLU A 113 6.80 -8.35 -4.54
C GLU A 113 5.90 -8.30 -5.78
N GLU A 114 4.58 -8.16 -5.61
CA GLU A 114 3.68 -8.08 -6.75
C GLU A 114 3.99 -6.87 -7.66
N SER A 115 4.38 -5.72 -7.10
CA SER A 115 4.83 -4.58 -7.90
C SER A 115 6.08 -4.91 -8.73
N GLN A 116 7.00 -5.71 -8.18
CA GLN A 116 8.18 -6.17 -8.91
C GLN A 116 7.81 -7.16 -10.01
N ARG A 117 6.89 -8.08 -9.73
CA ARG A 117 6.35 -9.01 -10.73
C ARG A 117 5.68 -8.23 -11.87
N CYS A 118 4.84 -7.23 -11.55
CA CYS A 118 4.18 -6.36 -12.55
C CYS A 118 5.23 -5.74 -13.49
N PHE A 119 6.31 -5.20 -12.91
CA PHE A 119 7.42 -4.62 -13.69
C PHE A 119 8.17 -5.65 -14.53
N ALA A 120 8.28 -6.89 -14.06
CA ALA A 120 8.81 -8.00 -14.85
C ALA A 120 7.85 -8.48 -15.95
N GLY A 121 6.64 -7.91 -16.05
CA GLY A 121 5.61 -8.29 -17.04
C GLY A 121 4.69 -9.42 -16.58
N HIS A 122 4.70 -9.76 -15.29
CA HIS A 122 3.91 -10.85 -14.72
C HIS A 122 3.09 -10.32 -13.53
N GLY A 123 1.76 -10.36 -13.56
CA GLY A 123 0.96 -9.93 -12.41
C GLY A 123 0.29 -8.56 -12.56
N SER A 124 -0.42 -8.15 -11.52
CA SER A 124 -1.20 -6.90 -11.49
C SER A 124 -1.59 -6.57 -10.05
N LEU A 125 -1.31 -5.34 -9.62
CA LEU A 125 -1.70 -4.85 -8.30
C LEU A 125 -3.23 -4.78 -8.17
N ARG A 126 -3.92 -4.47 -9.26
CA ARG A 126 -5.39 -4.51 -9.29
C ARG A 126 -5.92 -5.93 -9.10
N LEU A 127 -5.32 -6.93 -9.74
CA LEU A 127 -5.74 -8.33 -9.57
C LEU A 127 -5.41 -8.83 -8.16
N LEU A 128 -4.23 -8.53 -7.64
CA LEU A 128 -3.86 -8.82 -6.25
C LEU A 128 -4.90 -8.26 -5.27
N CYS A 129 -5.28 -6.99 -5.44
CA CYS A 129 -6.28 -6.36 -4.58
C CYS A 129 -7.66 -7.00 -4.70
N ARG A 130 -8.09 -7.34 -5.92
CA ARG A 130 -9.36 -8.05 -6.15
C ARG A 130 -9.36 -9.43 -5.49
N ASP A 131 -8.27 -10.17 -5.61
CA ASP A 131 -8.15 -11.52 -5.08
C ASP A 131 -8.03 -11.51 -3.54
N ALA A 132 -7.48 -10.43 -2.96
CA ALA A 132 -7.46 -10.15 -1.52
C ALA A 132 -8.84 -9.73 -0.97
N GLY A 133 -9.68 -9.12 -1.79
CA GLY A 133 -11.05 -8.72 -1.43
C GLY A 133 -11.98 -9.90 -1.09
N GLY A 134 -11.68 -11.10 -1.58
CA GLY A 134 -12.68 -12.14 -1.71
C GLY A 134 -13.70 -11.73 -2.78
N SER A 135 -13.86 -12.55 -3.81
CA SER A 135 -14.89 -12.27 -4.84
C SER A 135 -16.30 -12.37 -4.29
#